data_AF-A0A5P1ELC9-F1
#
_entry.id   AF-A0A5P1ELC9-F1
#
_cell.length_a   1.000
_cell.length_b   1.000
_cell.length_c   1.000
_cell.angle_alpha   90.00
_cell.angle_beta   90.00
_cell.angle_gamma   90.00
#
_symmetry.space_group_name_H-M   'P 1'
#
loop_
_entity.id
_entity.type
_entity.pdbx_description
1 polymer ?
#
loop_
_entity_poly.entity_id
_entity_poly.type
_entity_poly.pdbx_seq_one_letter_code
_entity_poly.pdbx_strand_id
1 'polypeptide(L)'
;MASNSSAVIRASAQTLTDPNELIGSVETFIFDCDGVIWKGDTLISGVPETLDTLRSKGKRLVFVTNNSTKSRKQYGKKFETLGLNVNEEEIFASSFTAAAYLKSIDFPKDKKVYVIGEEGILKELELAGFQYLGGPELDRVAKTLPENIPSSVKRFIDRAVLQSRKNSTREYTFICEEVH
;
A
#
# COMPACT_ATOMS: atom_id res chain seq x y z
N MET A 1 -39.40 -0.91 -18.80
CA MET A 1 -38.58 -0.69 -17.59
C MET A 1 -37.14 -0.54 -18.05
N ALA A 2 -36.61 0.67 -18.07
CA ALA A 2 -35.28 0.96 -18.60
C ALA A 2 -34.21 0.59 -17.57
N SER A 3 -33.26 -0.26 -17.96
CA SER A 3 -32.07 -0.59 -17.17
C SER A 3 -31.11 0.60 -17.19
N ASN A 4 -31.00 1.29 -16.05
CA ASN A 4 -30.04 2.36 -15.88
C ASN A 4 -28.66 1.76 -15.61
N SER A 5 -27.87 1.60 -16.67
CA SER A 5 -26.44 1.27 -16.57
C SER A 5 -25.71 2.49 -16.02
N SER A 6 -25.25 2.41 -14.76
CA SER A 6 -24.39 3.43 -14.17
C SER A 6 -23.04 3.40 -14.87
N ALA A 7 -22.88 4.23 -15.90
CA ALA A 7 -21.60 4.45 -16.55
C ALA A 7 -20.60 4.97 -15.51
N VAL A 8 -19.51 4.22 -15.32
CA VAL A 8 -18.36 4.70 -14.55
C VAL A 8 -17.79 5.91 -15.30
N ILE A 9 -18.02 7.11 -14.78
CA ILE A 9 -17.40 8.33 -15.30
C ILE A 9 -15.90 8.19 -15.03
N ARG A 10 -15.12 7.82 -16.05
CA ARG A 10 -13.67 8.01 -16.01
C ARG A 10 -13.42 9.50 -16.11
N ALA A 11 -13.03 10.12 -15.00
CA ALA A 11 -12.51 11.48 -15.04
C ALA A 11 -11.31 11.50 -16.01
N SER A 12 -11.42 12.25 -17.11
CA SER A 12 -10.28 12.51 -17.97
C SER A 12 -9.35 13.46 -17.22
N ALA A 13 -8.10 13.06 -16.98
CA ALA A 13 -7.09 13.97 -16.47
C ALA A 13 -6.93 15.12 -17.47
N GLN A 14 -7.28 16.33 -17.07
CA GLN A 14 -7.07 17.53 -17.88
C GLN A 14 -5.61 17.96 -17.73
N THR A 15 -4.99 18.37 -18.83
CA THR A 15 -3.65 18.94 -18.80
C THR A 15 -3.68 20.22 -17.97
N LEU A 16 -2.77 20.32 -17.01
CA LEU A 16 -2.65 21.50 -16.17
C LEU A 16 -2.12 22.68 -17.01
N THR A 17 -2.96 23.69 -17.22
CA THR A 17 -2.60 24.87 -18.04
C THR A 17 -1.93 25.97 -17.23
N ASP A 18 -2.35 26.16 -15.97
CA ASP A 18 -1.67 27.02 -15.00
C ASP A 18 -1.45 26.25 -13.68
N PRO A 19 -0.20 25.85 -13.36
CA PRO A 19 0.10 25.18 -12.11
C PRO A 19 -0.21 26.01 -10.87
N ASN A 20 -0.16 27.34 -10.94
CA ASN A 20 -0.38 28.19 -9.77
C ASN A 20 -1.84 28.20 -9.32
N GLU A 21 -2.78 28.05 -10.25
CA GLU A 21 -4.21 27.95 -9.93
C GLU A 21 -4.50 26.69 -9.10
N LEU A 22 -3.98 25.53 -9.53
CA LEU A 22 -4.12 24.29 -8.77
C LEU A 22 -3.41 24.38 -7.43
N ILE A 23 -2.18 24.88 -7.41
CA ILE A 23 -1.43 25.02 -6.15
C ILE A 23 -2.16 25.97 -5.20
N GLY A 24 -2.73 27.07 -5.69
CA GLY A 24 -3.49 28.02 -4.88
C GLY A 24 -4.80 27.45 -4.32
N SER A 25 -5.47 26.57 -5.06
CA SER A 25 -6.80 26.04 -4.72
C SER A 25 -6.80 24.86 -3.74
N VAL A 26 -5.65 24.23 -3.47
CA VAL A 26 -5.55 23.07 -2.56
C VAL A 26 -4.56 23.30 -1.42
N GLU A 27 -4.83 22.69 -0.27
CA GLU A 27 -3.92 22.73 0.89
C GLU A 27 -2.95 21.55 0.94
N THR A 28 -3.32 20.43 0.33
CA THR A 28 -2.62 19.15 0.48
C THR A 28 -2.51 18.44 -0.86
N PHE A 29 -1.32 17.93 -1.15
CA PHE A 29 -1.05 17.09 -2.31
C PHE A 29 -0.81 15.65 -1.85
N ILE A 30 -1.47 14.72 -2.54
CA ILE A 30 -1.30 13.29 -2.32
C ILE A 30 -0.63 12.72 -3.57
N PHE A 31 0.55 12.15 -3.40
CA PHE A 31 1.34 11.56 -4.47
C PHE A 31 1.30 10.04 -4.39
N ASP A 32 1.08 9.41 -5.53
CA ASP A 32 1.57 8.04 -5.72
C ASP A 32 3.11 8.04 -5.73
N CYS A 33 3.72 6.89 -5.57
CA CYS A 33 5.16 6.72 -5.46
C CYS A 33 5.78 6.12 -6.72
N ASP A 34 5.43 4.87 -7.05
CA ASP A 34 6.03 4.12 -8.16
C ASP A 34 5.54 4.66 -9.50
N GLY A 35 6.45 5.22 -10.30
CA GLY A 35 6.12 5.87 -11.57
C GLY A 35 5.76 7.35 -11.45
N VAL A 36 5.73 7.91 -10.23
CA VAL A 36 5.47 9.33 -9.96
C VAL A 36 6.65 10.01 -9.26
N ILE A 37 7.13 9.47 -8.14
CA ILE A 37 8.31 9.97 -7.43
C ILE A 37 9.58 9.30 -7.98
N TRP A 38 9.53 7.99 -8.25
CA TRP A 38 10.67 7.21 -8.72
C TRP A 38 10.30 6.16 -9.75
N LYS A 39 11.31 5.64 -10.46
CA LYS A 39 11.25 4.40 -11.23
C LYS A 39 12.34 3.47 -10.71
N GLY A 40 11.94 2.41 -9.99
CA GLY A 40 12.90 1.55 -9.28
C GLY A 40 13.62 2.33 -8.19
N ASP A 41 14.93 2.49 -8.36
CA ASP A 41 15.83 3.17 -7.40
C ASP A 41 16.32 4.53 -7.91
N THR A 42 15.67 5.10 -8.93
CA THR A 42 16.02 6.41 -9.50
C THR A 42 14.84 7.37 -9.39
N LEU A 43 15.09 8.59 -8.94
CA LEU A 43 14.07 9.65 -8.94
C LEU A 43 13.65 10.04 -10.36
N ILE A 44 12.37 10.39 -10.49
CA ILE A 44 11.88 11.04 -11.70
C ILE A 44 12.37 12.49 -11.70
N SER A 45 12.81 12.96 -12.87
CA SER A 45 13.35 14.31 -13.04
C SER A 45 12.30 15.37 -12.66
N GLY A 46 12.73 16.41 -11.92
CA GLY A 46 11.85 17.50 -11.46
C GLY A 46 11.13 17.22 -10.15
N VAL A 47 11.20 15.99 -9.60
CA VAL A 47 10.52 15.63 -8.35
C VAL A 47 11.05 16.43 -7.15
N PRO A 48 12.36 16.46 -6.86
CA PRO A 48 12.87 17.23 -5.71
C PRO A 48 12.42 18.70 -5.77
N GLU A 49 12.59 19.33 -6.93
CA GLU A 49 12.26 20.75 -7.15
C GLU A 49 10.76 21.01 -6.98
N THR A 50 9.92 20.07 -7.43
CA THR A 50 8.46 20.17 -7.27
C THR A 50 8.05 20.06 -5.81
N LEU A 51 8.57 19.07 -5.08
CA LEU A 51 8.22 18.86 -3.68
C LEU A 51 8.66 20.07 -2.82
N ASP A 52 9.86 20.60 -3.06
CA ASP A 52 10.37 21.78 -2.38
C ASP A 52 9.54 23.04 -2.70
N THR A 53 9.15 23.21 -3.96
CA THR A 53 8.26 24.31 -4.37
C THR A 53 6.91 24.23 -3.67
N LEU A 54 6.32 23.04 -3.53
CA LEU A 54 5.05 22.88 -2.84
C LEU A 54 5.19 23.15 -1.34
N ARG A 55 6.25 22.63 -0.70
CA ARG A 55 6.53 22.87 0.73
C ARG A 55 6.79 24.34 1.02
N SER A 56 7.58 25.03 0.20
CA SER A 56 7.83 26.48 0.36
C SER A 56 6.56 27.32 0.21
N LYS A 57 5.55 26.84 -0.52
CA LYS A 57 4.20 27.42 -0.60
C LYS A 57 3.26 26.96 0.53
N GLY A 58 3.79 26.33 1.58
CA GLY A 58 3.05 25.89 2.75
C GLY A 58 2.12 24.71 2.51
N LYS A 59 2.32 23.93 1.43
CA LYS A 59 1.48 22.78 1.11
C LYS A 59 1.90 21.56 1.92
N ARG A 60 0.91 20.82 2.42
CA ARG A 60 1.15 19.50 3.04
C ARG A 60 1.33 18.46 1.95
N LEU A 61 2.30 17.56 2.13
CA LEU A 61 2.56 16.48 1.20
C LEU A 61 2.24 15.14 1.88
N VAL A 62 1.61 14.24 1.14
CA VAL A 62 1.32 12.88 1.57
C VAL A 62 1.71 11.93 0.45
N PHE A 63 2.42 10.86 0.78
CA PHE A 63 2.90 9.85 -0.17
C PHE A 63 2.14 8.56 0.07
N VAL A 64 1.32 8.16 -0.88
CA VAL A 64 0.49 6.96 -0.81
C VAL A 64 1.05 5.93 -1.78
N THR A 65 1.20 4.69 -1.34
CA THR A 65 1.60 3.61 -2.23
C THR A 65 0.80 2.35 -1.92
N ASN A 66 0.38 1.65 -2.96
CA ASN A 66 -0.24 0.33 -2.83
C ASN A 66 0.80 -0.79 -2.63
N ASN A 67 2.09 -0.45 -2.64
CA ASN A 67 3.16 -1.41 -2.42
C ASN A 67 3.35 -1.71 -0.91
N SER A 68 3.27 -3.00 -0.59
CA SER A 68 3.32 -3.58 0.75
C SER A 68 4.67 -4.25 1.06
N THR A 69 5.64 -4.18 0.13
CA THR A 69 6.95 -4.82 0.30
C THR A 69 7.80 -4.21 1.40
N LYS A 70 7.55 -2.95 1.73
CA LYS A 70 8.30 -2.17 2.71
C LYS A 70 7.36 -1.63 3.78
N SER A 71 7.85 -1.58 5.01
CA SER A 71 7.22 -0.80 6.08
C SER A 71 7.40 0.69 5.83
N ARG A 72 6.65 1.54 6.53
CA ARG A 72 6.81 3.01 6.46
C ARG A 72 8.24 3.44 6.79
N LYS A 73 8.85 2.83 7.81
CA LYS A 73 10.26 3.07 8.16
C LYS A 73 11.22 2.70 7.03
N GLN A 74 10.94 1.59 6.33
CA GLN A 74 11.75 1.20 5.16
C GLN A 74 11.53 2.15 3.97
N TYR A 75 10.32 2.67 3.78
CA TYR A 75 10.07 3.73 2.80
C TYR A 75 10.75 5.04 3.16
N GLY A 76 10.73 5.46 4.43
CA GLY A 76 11.46 6.64 4.91
C GLY A 76 12.94 6.57 4.54
N LYS A 77 13.59 5.42 4.79
CA LYS A 77 14.97 5.18 4.35
C LYS A 77 15.15 5.24 2.83
N LYS A 78 14.17 4.77 2.05
CA LYS A 78 14.21 4.86 0.58
C LYS A 78 14.17 6.32 0.13
N PHE A 79 13.24 7.11 0.65
CA PHE A 79 13.18 8.56 0.39
C PHE A 79 14.50 9.24 0.74
N GLU A 80 15.06 8.95 1.92
CA GLU A 80 16.34 9.48 2.37
C GLU A 80 17.49 9.11 1.42
N THR A 81 17.57 7.84 1.01
CA THR A 81 18.58 7.35 0.05
C THR A 81 18.48 8.05 -1.30
N LEU A 82 17.26 8.42 -1.70
CA LEU A 82 17.00 9.17 -2.92
C LEU A 82 17.24 10.69 -2.75
N GLY A 83 17.66 11.15 -1.57
CA GLY A 83 17.93 12.56 -1.28
C GLY A 83 16.68 13.37 -0.95
N LEU A 84 15.56 12.73 -0.64
CA LEU A 84 14.31 13.39 -0.25
C LEU A 84 14.12 13.32 1.26
N ASN A 85 13.87 14.47 1.89
CA ASN A 85 13.54 14.53 3.31
C ASN A 85 12.03 14.35 3.49
N VAL A 86 11.58 13.15 3.86
CA VAL A 86 10.15 12.83 4.06
C VAL A 86 9.97 12.19 5.44
N ASN A 87 9.08 12.76 6.25
CA ASN A 87 8.77 12.22 7.57
C ASN A 87 7.93 10.94 7.42
N GLU A 88 8.11 9.99 8.34
CA GLU A 88 7.36 8.73 8.31
C GLU A 88 5.83 8.93 8.38
N GLU A 89 5.37 10.02 9.03
CA GLU A 89 3.95 10.39 9.10
C GLU A 89 3.36 10.84 7.76
N GLU A 90 4.19 11.28 6.81
CA GLU A 90 3.76 11.65 5.46
C GLU A 90 3.55 10.41 4.58
N ILE A 91 3.90 9.20 5.05
CA ILE A 91 3.92 7.97 4.23
C ILE A 91 2.76 7.02 4.59
N PHE A 92 1.94 6.72 3.61
CA PHE A 92 0.80 5.80 3.70
C PHE A 92 0.96 4.65 2.71
N ALA A 93 1.77 3.67 3.10
CA ALA A 93 1.90 2.41 2.37
C ALA A 93 0.76 1.44 2.70
N SER A 94 0.40 0.57 1.75
CA SER A 94 -0.63 -0.47 1.96
C SER A 94 -0.30 -1.43 3.11
N SER A 95 0.99 -1.65 3.38
CA SER A 95 1.48 -2.38 4.56
C SER A 95 1.00 -1.75 5.87
N PHE A 96 1.15 -0.44 5.99
CA PHE A 96 0.70 0.32 7.17
C PHE A 96 -0.81 0.44 7.23
N THR A 97 -1.46 0.77 6.12
CA THR A 97 -2.92 0.97 6.13
C THR A 97 -3.67 -0.32 6.46
N ALA A 98 -3.15 -1.49 6.09
CA ALA A 98 -3.69 -2.77 6.51
C ALA A 98 -3.60 -2.98 8.04
N ALA A 99 -2.44 -2.69 8.63
CA ALA A 99 -2.26 -2.79 10.07
C ALA A 99 -3.11 -1.75 10.84
N ALA A 100 -3.22 -0.53 10.31
CA ALA A 100 -4.08 0.52 10.85
C ALA A 100 -5.57 0.15 10.74
N TYR A 101 -5.99 -0.47 9.65
CA TYR A 101 -7.36 -0.96 9.47
C TYR A 101 -7.72 -2.01 10.52
N LEU A 102 -6.87 -3.00 10.75
CA LEU A 102 -7.08 -4.01 11.79
C LEU A 102 -7.21 -3.40 13.18
N LYS A 103 -6.44 -2.33 13.48
CA LYS A 103 -6.63 -1.56 14.71
C LYS A 103 -7.99 -0.86 14.74
N SER A 104 -8.41 -0.25 13.64
CA SER A 104 -9.65 0.54 13.58
C SER A 104 -10.93 -0.28 13.77
N ILE A 105 -10.87 -1.58 13.51
CA ILE A 105 -11.99 -2.52 13.70
C ILE A 105 -11.87 -3.32 15.01
N ASP A 106 -10.96 -2.93 15.90
CA ASP A 106 -10.66 -3.63 17.16
C ASP A 106 -10.40 -5.14 16.97
N PHE A 107 -9.61 -5.51 15.96
CA PHE A 107 -9.34 -6.91 15.66
C PHE A 107 -8.75 -7.66 16.87
N PRO A 108 -9.29 -8.84 17.24
CA PRO A 108 -8.87 -9.57 18.44
C PRO A 108 -7.38 -9.89 18.44
N LYS A 109 -6.70 -9.56 19.55
CA LYS A 109 -5.23 -9.69 19.69
C LYS A 109 -4.74 -11.12 19.93
N ASP A 110 -5.64 -12.01 20.34
CA ASP A 110 -5.45 -13.45 20.47
C ASP A 110 -5.57 -14.19 19.12
N LYS A 111 -6.18 -13.55 18.11
CA LYS A 111 -6.24 -14.06 16.74
C LYS A 111 -4.99 -13.68 15.94
N LYS A 112 -4.66 -14.51 14.95
CA LYS A 112 -3.52 -14.29 14.05
C LYS A 112 -3.98 -13.86 12.67
N VAL A 113 -3.25 -12.92 12.07
CA VAL A 113 -3.45 -12.49 10.68
C VAL A 113 -2.70 -13.44 9.75
N TYR A 114 -3.38 -14.02 8.77
CA TYR A 114 -2.71 -14.80 7.75
C TYR A 114 -2.19 -13.89 6.63
N VAL A 115 -0.87 -13.86 6.42
CA VAL A 115 -0.22 -12.94 5.49
C VAL A 115 0.36 -13.68 4.30
N ILE A 116 -0.04 -13.23 3.11
CA ILE A 116 0.65 -13.51 1.86
C ILE A 116 1.27 -12.19 1.43
N GLY A 117 2.56 -12.04 1.64
CA GLY A 117 3.21 -10.75 1.46
C GLY A 117 4.64 -10.75 1.95
N GLU A 118 5.35 -9.68 1.64
CA GLU A 118 6.76 -9.50 1.93
C GLU A 118 6.99 -8.91 3.33
N GLU A 119 8.27 -8.72 3.68
CA GLU A 119 8.69 -8.27 5.02
C GLU A 119 8.01 -6.97 5.51
N GLY A 120 7.65 -6.06 4.59
CA GLY A 120 7.06 -4.77 4.94
C GLY A 120 5.74 -4.86 5.71
N ILE A 121 4.78 -5.65 5.23
CA ILE A 121 3.50 -5.86 5.91
C ILE A 121 3.69 -6.58 7.25
N LEU A 122 4.63 -7.54 7.32
CA LEU A 122 4.93 -8.26 8.55
C LEU A 122 5.39 -7.31 9.66
N LYS A 123 6.31 -6.40 9.34
CA LYS A 123 6.80 -5.38 10.27
C LYS A 123 5.71 -4.41 10.72
N GLU A 124 4.85 -3.96 9.82
CA GLU A 124 3.74 -3.05 10.20
C GLU A 124 2.73 -3.75 11.12
N LEU A 125 2.46 -5.04 10.91
CA LEU A 125 1.61 -5.84 11.80
C LEU A 125 2.25 -6.01 13.19
N GLU A 126 3.55 -6.32 13.25
CA GLU A 126 4.32 -6.38 14.50
C GLU A 126 4.28 -5.06 15.28
N LEU A 127 4.55 -3.94 14.59
CA LEU A 127 4.48 -2.58 15.18
C LEU A 127 3.06 -2.24 15.64
N ALA A 128 2.05 -2.80 14.99
CA ALA A 128 0.66 -2.67 15.38
C ALA A 128 0.24 -3.62 16.53
N GLY A 129 1.14 -4.50 16.98
CA GLY A 129 0.90 -5.49 18.01
C GLY A 129 -0.04 -6.60 17.56
N PHE A 130 0.01 -7.00 16.29
CA PHE A 130 -0.71 -8.16 15.77
C PHE A 130 0.24 -9.33 15.56
N GLN A 131 -0.23 -10.52 15.93
CA GLN A 131 0.43 -11.75 15.57
C GLN A 131 0.03 -12.15 14.15
N TYR A 132 0.94 -12.78 13.41
CA TYR A 132 0.66 -13.25 12.07
C TYR A 132 1.21 -14.65 11.79
N LEU A 133 0.74 -15.25 10.70
CA LEU A 133 1.25 -16.46 10.07
C LEU A 133 1.51 -16.18 8.58
N GLY A 134 2.36 -16.97 7.94
CA GLY A 134 2.72 -16.78 6.52
C GLY A 134 3.94 -15.86 6.34
N GLY A 135 4.07 -15.24 5.15
CA GLY A 135 5.22 -14.41 4.79
C GLY A 135 5.66 -14.56 3.32
N PRO A 136 6.91 -14.18 2.98
CA PRO A 136 7.37 -14.06 1.59
C PRO A 136 7.52 -15.40 0.85
N GLU A 137 7.72 -16.50 1.58
CA GLU A 137 7.83 -17.83 0.99
C GLU A 137 6.44 -18.49 0.86
N LEU A 138 5.88 -18.44 -0.36
CA LEU A 138 4.61 -19.10 -0.72
C LEU A 138 4.62 -20.63 -0.49
N ASP A 139 5.79 -21.27 -0.51
CA ASP A 139 5.91 -22.72 -0.27
C ASP A 139 5.83 -23.09 1.21
N ARG A 140 6.07 -22.12 2.11
CA ARG A 140 5.81 -22.27 3.55
C ARG A 140 4.37 -21.94 3.90
N VAL A 141 3.76 -20.98 3.20
CA VAL A 141 2.35 -20.60 3.31
C VAL A 141 1.45 -21.85 3.29
N ALA A 142 1.63 -22.76 2.34
CA ALA A 142 0.86 -24.02 2.27
C ALA A 142 1.18 -25.05 3.37
N LYS A 143 2.38 -25.00 3.97
CA LYS A 143 2.83 -25.94 5.02
C LYS A 143 2.51 -25.47 6.44
N THR A 144 2.29 -24.18 6.63
CA THR A 144 1.91 -23.57 7.92
C THR A 144 0.41 -23.31 8.04
N LEU A 145 -0.36 -23.72 7.03
CA LEU A 145 -1.82 -23.76 7.10
C LEU A 145 -2.27 -24.71 8.23
N PRO A 146 -3.09 -24.26 9.19
CA PRO A 146 -3.71 -25.17 10.15
C PRO A 146 -4.56 -26.21 9.41
N GLU A 147 -4.67 -27.44 9.90
CA GLU A 147 -5.44 -28.50 9.21
C GLU A 147 -6.93 -28.13 9.00
N ASN A 148 -7.47 -27.22 9.81
CA ASN A 148 -8.89 -26.81 9.84
C ASN A 148 -9.17 -25.41 9.28
N ILE A 149 -8.43 -24.92 8.29
CA ILE A 149 -8.79 -23.63 7.65
C ILE A 149 -10.11 -23.77 6.88
N PRO A 150 -11.00 -22.77 6.96
CA PRO A 150 -12.22 -22.76 6.16
C PRO A 150 -11.96 -22.96 4.65
N SER A 151 -12.80 -23.76 4.00
CA SER A 151 -12.69 -24.05 2.56
C SER A 151 -12.71 -22.80 1.68
N SER A 152 -13.35 -21.72 2.15
CA SER A 152 -13.33 -20.39 1.52
C SER A 152 -11.92 -19.80 1.47
N VAL A 153 -11.20 -19.85 2.60
CA VAL A 153 -9.83 -19.38 2.75
C VAL A 153 -8.89 -20.24 1.91
N LYS A 154 -9.00 -21.58 1.98
CA LYS A 154 -8.18 -22.49 1.17
C LYS A 154 -8.32 -22.24 -0.32
N ARG A 155 -9.56 -22.17 -0.83
CA ARG A 155 -9.85 -21.90 -2.26
C ARG A 155 -9.30 -20.54 -2.71
N PHE A 156 -9.27 -19.58 -1.81
CA PHE A 156 -8.75 -18.25 -2.09
C PHE A 156 -7.22 -18.22 -2.13
N ILE A 157 -6.55 -18.88 -1.17
CA ILE A 157 -5.09 -19.09 -1.19
C ILE A 157 -4.68 -19.79 -2.48
N ASP A 158 -5.37 -20.88 -2.86
CA ASP A 158 -5.10 -21.61 -4.09
C ASP A 158 -5.19 -20.69 -5.32
N ARG A 159 -6.21 -19.81 -5.38
CA ARG A 159 -6.32 -18.81 -6.46
C ARG A 159 -5.18 -17.80 -6.44
N ALA A 160 -4.84 -17.25 -5.27
CA ALA A 160 -3.76 -16.27 -5.13
C ALA A 160 -2.40 -16.87 -5.56
N VAL A 161 -2.11 -18.10 -5.15
CA VAL A 161 -0.91 -18.86 -5.56
C VAL A 161 -0.91 -19.12 -7.08
N LEU A 162 -2.03 -19.56 -7.65
CA LEU A 162 -2.15 -19.79 -9.10
C LEU A 162 -1.99 -18.50 -9.92
N GLN A 163 -2.47 -17.37 -9.40
CA GLN A 163 -2.41 -16.08 -10.10
C GLN A 163 -1.02 -15.45 -9.99
N SER A 164 -0.32 -15.65 -8.87
CA SER A 164 1.10 -15.31 -8.72
C SER A 164 2.00 -16.08 -9.70
N ARG A 165 1.62 -17.30 -10.13
CA ARG A 165 2.38 -18.06 -11.13
C ARG A 165 2.21 -17.56 -12.56
N LYS A 166 1.18 -16.74 -12.83
CA LYS A 166 0.84 -16.25 -14.18
C LYS A 166 1.32 -14.82 -14.48
N ASN A 167 1.53 -13.98 -13.46
CA ASN A 167 1.95 -12.58 -13.63
C ASN A 167 3.27 -12.30 -12.90
N SER A 168 4.25 -11.75 -13.62
CA SER A 168 5.60 -11.41 -13.13
C SER A 168 5.65 -10.19 -12.18
N THR A 169 4.56 -9.42 -12.09
CA THR A 169 4.45 -8.21 -11.26
C THR A 169 3.54 -8.49 -10.04
N ARG A 170 4.15 -8.58 -8.86
CA ARG A 170 3.53 -8.75 -7.52
C ARG A 170 2.60 -7.54 -7.21
N GLU A 171 1.56 -7.59 -6.37
CA GLU A 171 1.47 -7.92 -4.94
C GLU A 171 -0.02 -8.09 -4.51
N TYR A 172 -0.28 -8.87 -3.44
CA TYR A 172 -1.60 -8.97 -2.82
C TYR A 172 -1.48 -8.63 -1.34
N THR A 173 -2.34 -7.75 -0.83
CA THR A 173 -2.51 -7.54 0.62
C THR A 173 -3.82 -8.21 1.02
N PHE A 174 -3.72 -9.35 1.71
CA PHE A 174 -4.88 -10.04 2.26
C PHE A 174 -4.98 -9.77 3.76
N ILE A 175 -6.13 -9.24 4.17
CA ILE A 175 -6.54 -9.12 5.56
C ILE A 175 -7.57 -10.23 5.75
N CYS A 176 -7.15 -11.33 6.39
CA CYS A 176 -8.00 -12.52 6.51
C CYS A 176 -9.22 -12.24 7.41
N GLU A 177 -10.40 -12.64 6.94
CA GLU A 177 -11.57 -12.89 7.77
C GLU A 177 -11.28 -14.00 8.79
N GLU A 178 -11.97 -13.90 9.92
CA GLU A 178 -11.80 -14.68 11.14
C GLU A 178 -11.53 -16.17 10.91
N VAL A 179 -10.39 -16.65 11.39
CA VAL A 179 -10.21 -18.07 11.70
C VAL A 179 -10.54 -18.22 13.18
N HIS A 180 -11.66 -18.90 13.47
CA HIS A 180 -12.03 -19.35 14.81
C HIS A 180 -11.19 -20.57 15.21
#